data_AF-A0A2M8Z5V0-F1
#
_entry.id   AF-A0A2M8Z5V0-F1
#
_cell.length_a   1.000
_cell.length_b   1.000
_cell.length_c   1.000
_cell.angle_alpha   90.00
_cell.angle_beta   90.00
_cell.angle_gamma   90.00
#
_symmetry.space_group_name_H-M   'P 1'
#
loop_
_entity.id
_entity.type
_entity.pdbx_description
1 polymer ?
#
loop_
_entity_poly.entity_id
_entity_poly.type
_entity_poly.pdbx_seq_one_letter_code
_entity_poly.pdbx_strand_id
1 'polypeptide(L)'
;MGKYALEHYSPYETYKIRPMPLSRITVNPGRGQYQIVELTWEELEPHRGKYDLNRLKEALAEVHNPVLTIKQVLPAWLKKDSEEGFIHVIRRVASALNNKKLIGVAVSLEDCSQGIWNAYLEAFEGIPLLVSLEQEVLLGYLKEQEYPFGLIVNCSEDNWISCCEKFAEYRLQNTWQRMPVLLKIKEECPGENIRRESLRWHAGLSSRLVDMGYDFTIRRLIYPKKIASKGALPLRFWFVNRGSAPCYLDYSLRVRLEMEGAQQEFVLHIDKDAWNVGDITHNEIISLPILPLGEYCLSVGIFFADDRPMELDIRLEEKDGYYRMGTVEVCKDTAVDLAHAWDDFYPDGYYPLEDPQLPD
;
A
#
# COMPACT_ATOMS: atom_id res chain seq x y z
N MET A 1 32.73 -1.50 -19.90
CA MET A 1 32.17 -2.54 -19.01
C MET A 1 33.34 -3.24 -18.34
N GLY A 2 33.36 -3.34 -17.00
CA GLY A 2 34.49 -3.88 -16.26
C GLY A 2 34.52 -5.41 -16.29
N LYS A 3 35.73 -5.99 -16.36
CA LYS A 3 36.03 -7.44 -16.41
C LYS A 3 35.43 -8.27 -15.24
N TYR A 4 35.00 -7.60 -14.18
CA TYR A 4 34.48 -8.19 -12.94
C TYR A 4 32.98 -7.94 -12.73
N ALA A 5 32.25 -7.53 -13.77
CA ALA A 5 30.81 -7.42 -13.66
C ALA A 5 30.18 -8.81 -13.48
N LEU A 6 29.31 -8.97 -12.47
CA LEU A 6 28.46 -10.15 -12.22
C LEU A 6 27.69 -10.62 -13.47
N GLU A 7 27.59 -9.77 -14.48
CA GLU A 7 27.01 -10.04 -15.80
C GLU A 7 27.71 -11.19 -16.55
N HIS A 8 28.96 -11.50 -16.24
CA HIS A 8 29.68 -12.66 -16.80
C HIS A 8 29.44 -13.98 -16.04
N TYR A 9 28.72 -13.95 -14.92
CA TYR A 9 28.57 -15.10 -14.02
C TYR A 9 27.16 -15.71 -14.03
N SER A 10 26.21 -15.15 -14.78
CA SER A 10 24.88 -15.77 -14.93
C SER A 10 25.01 -17.08 -15.71
N PRO A 11 24.46 -18.21 -15.22
CA PRO A 11 24.58 -19.49 -15.92
C PRO A 11 23.78 -19.54 -17.24
N TYR A 12 22.89 -18.56 -17.46
CA TYR A 12 22.05 -18.42 -18.65
C TYR A 12 22.03 -16.98 -19.16
N GLU A 13 21.72 -16.83 -20.46
CA GLU A 13 21.52 -15.53 -21.08
C GLU A 13 20.28 -14.82 -20.51
N THR A 14 20.43 -13.53 -20.23
CA THR A 14 19.36 -12.71 -19.65
C THR A 14 19.09 -11.45 -20.47
N TYR A 15 17.85 -10.97 -20.40
CA TYR A 15 17.48 -9.60 -20.70
C TYR A 15 17.53 -8.76 -19.42
N LYS A 16 17.87 -7.48 -19.57
CA LYS A 16 17.95 -6.51 -18.47
C LYS A 16 17.24 -5.23 -18.89
N ILE A 17 16.07 -5.01 -18.31
CA ILE A 17 15.22 -3.86 -18.61
C ILE A 17 15.40 -2.83 -17.51
N ARG A 18 15.54 -1.56 -17.90
CA ARG A 18 15.67 -0.41 -17.00
C ARG A 18 14.73 0.70 -17.46
N PRO A 19 13.44 0.62 -17.09
CA PRO A 19 12.47 1.64 -17.46
C PRO A 19 12.88 3.01 -16.92
N MET A 20 12.62 4.07 -17.68
CA MET A 20 12.78 5.44 -17.20
C MET A 20 11.52 5.89 -16.47
N PRO A 21 11.61 6.74 -15.44
CA PRO A 21 10.43 7.28 -14.78
C PRO A 21 9.63 8.24 -15.66
N LEU A 22 8.37 8.45 -15.30
CA LEU A 22 7.52 9.48 -15.89
C LEU A 22 8.00 10.87 -15.48
N SER A 23 7.55 11.88 -16.23
CA SER A 23 7.74 13.29 -15.86
C SER A 23 6.58 13.83 -15.00
N ARG A 24 5.59 12.99 -14.72
CA ARG A 24 4.37 13.33 -13.98
C ARG A 24 4.17 12.31 -12.86
N ILE A 25 3.38 12.72 -11.87
CA ILE A 25 2.97 11.88 -10.77
C ILE A 25 1.86 10.92 -11.24
N THR A 26 1.91 9.66 -10.77
CA THR A 26 0.88 8.65 -11.05
C THR A 26 -0.38 8.90 -10.23
N VAL A 27 -1.56 8.59 -10.77
CA VAL A 27 -2.84 8.80 -10.07
C VAL A 27 -3.40 7.46 -9.65
N ASN A 28 -3.25 7.14 -8.36
CA ASN A 28 -3.69 5.88 -7.78
C ASN A 28 -4.62 6.09 -6.56
N PRO A 29 -5.52 5.14 -6.24
CA PRO A 29 -6.26 5.13 -4.97
C PRO A 29 -5.32 5.04 -3.75
N GLY A 30 -5.68 5.64 -2.61
CA GLY A 30 -4.88 5.53 -1.39
C GLY A 30 -3.61 6.39 -1.35
N ARG A 31 -3.41 7.29 -2.32
CA ARG A 31 -2.39 8.35 -2.30
C ARG A 31 -3.02 9.74 -2.46
N GLY A 32 -2.28 10.77 -2.04
CA GLY A 32 -2.67 12.17 -2.18
C GLY A 32 -3.71 12.62 -1.16
N GLN A 33 -4.76 13.29 -1.64
CA GLN A 33 -5.77 13.90 -0.77
C GLN A 33 -6.80 12.88 -0.28
N TYR A 34 -7.21 13.00 0.99
CA TYR A 34 -8.37 12.32 1.56
C TYR A 34 -9.44 13.33 1.98
N GLN A 35 -10.67 12.85 2.17
CA GLN A 35 -11.74 13.67 2.72
C GLN A 35 -12.43 12.92 3.87
N ILE A 36 -12.75 13.68 4.92
CA ILE A 36 -13.51 13.16 6.06
C ILE A 36 -14.99 13.24 5.71
N VAL A 37 -15.66 12.10 5.74
CA VAL A 37 -17.11 12.00 5.70
C VAL A 37 -17.59 11.90 7.14
N GLU A 38 -18.09 13.02 7.64
CA GLU A 38 -18.62 13.14 8.99
C GLU A 38 -20.13 12.89 8.98
N LEU A 39 -20.59 11.94 9.78
CA LEU A 39 -22.00 11.65 9.97
C LEU A 39 -22.31 11.62 11.46
N THR A 40 -23.50 12.05 11.83
CA THR A 40 -23.94 12.05 13.22
C THR A 40 -24.87 10.87 13.51
N TRP A 41 -24.97 10.46 14.78
CA TRP A 41 -25.95 9.45 15.19
C TRP A 41 -27.39 9.90 14.83
N GLU A 42 -27.76 11.16 15.07
CA GLU A 42 -29.06 11.70 14.65
C GLU A 42 -29.36 11.49 13.15
N GLU A 43 -28.40 11.73 12.26
CA GLU A 43 -28.58 11.54 10.82
C GLU A 43 -28.65 10.06 10.43
N LEU A 44 -27.91 9.20 11.13
CA LEU A 44 -27.86 7.77 10.87
C LEU A 44 -29.07 7.02 11.43
N GLU A 45 -29.67 7.51 12.51
CA GLU A 45 -30.86 6.93 13.15
C GLU A 45 -31.88 8.03 13.52
N PRO A 46 -32.53 8.67 12.53
CA PRO A 46 -33.46 9.77 12.76
C PRO A 46 -34.70 9.36 13.56
N HIS A 47 -35.05 8.08 13.54
CA HIS A 47 -36.09 7.50 14.39
C HIS A 47 -35.59 6.18 14.98
N ARG A 48 -36.00 5.87 16.22
CA ARG A 48 -35.58 4.64 16.92
C ARG A 48 -35.75 3.40 16.04
N GLY A 49 -34.64 2.70 15.80
CA GLY A 49 -34.55 1.47 15.02
C GLY A 49 -34.66 1.65 13.50
N LYS A 50 -34.80 2.88 13.00
CA LYS A 50 -34.81 3.19 11.56
C LYS A 50 -33.50 3.86 11.17
N TYR A 51 -32.62 3.08 10.56
CA TYR A 51 -31.30 3.54 10.13
C TYR A 51 -31.34 4.05 8.69
N ASP A 52 -30.81 5.25 8.44
CA ASP A 52 -30.63 5.80 7.08
C ASP A 52 -29.27 5.41 6.49
N LEU A 53 -29.16 4.13 6.12
CA LEU A 53 -27.93 3.58 5.53
C LEU A 53 -27.74 3.98 4.06
N ASN A 54 -28.77 4.51 3.40
CA ASN A 54 -28.65 5.01 2.03
C ASN A 54 -27.86 6.32 2.02
N ARG A 55 -28.16 7.22 2.95
CA ARG A 55 -27.40 8.46 3.14
C ARG A 55 -25.91 8.20 3.36
N LEU A 56 -25.56 7.20 4.17
CA LEU A 56 -24.17 6.76 4.35
C LEU A 56 -23.52 6.34 3.03
N LYS A 57 -24.23 5.54 2.22
CA LYS A 57 -23.70 5.05 0.94
C LYS A 57 -23.51 6.16 -0.08
N GLU A 58 -24.44 7.11 -0.13
CA GLU A 58 -24.40 8.30 -1.00
C GLU A 58 -23.25 9.23 -0.60
N ALA A 59 -23.13 9.54 0.69
CA ALA A 59 -22.06 10.39 1.21
C ALA A 59 -20.66 9.84 0.90
N LEU A 60 -20.50 8.52 0.88
CA LEU A 60 -19.23 7.86 0.55
C LEU A 60 -19.00 7.65 -0.96
N ALA A 61 -20.04 7.69 -1.80
CA ALA A 61 -19.90 7.38 -3.23
C ALA A 61 -19.17 8.48 -4.00
N GLU A 62 -19.36 9.73 -3.59
CA GLU A 62 -18.82 10.92 -4.26
C GLU A 62 -17.40 11.30 -3.82
N VAL A 63 -16.85 10.57 -2.85
CA VAL A 63 -15.62 10.96 -2.15
C VAL A 63 -14.45 10.07 -2.55
N HIS A 64 -13.39 10.70 -3.06
CA HIS A 64 -12.11 10.05 -3.26
C HIS A 64 -11.38 9.89 -1.93
N ASN A 65 -10.82 8.69 -1.67
CA ASN A 65 -10.12 8.36 -0.42
C ASN A 65 -10.95 8.73 0.85
N PRO A 66 -12.14 8.15 1.07
CA PRO A 66 -12.99 8.53 2.17
C PRO A 66 -12.45 8.02 3.53
N VAL A 67 -12.47 8.90 4.52
CA VAL A 67 -12.28 8.58 5.94
C VAL A 67 -13.60 8.82 6.66
N LEU A 68 -14.14 7.81 7.33
CA LEU A 68 -15.42 7.95 8.03
C LEU A 68 -15.19 8.42 9.48
N THR A 69 -16.01 9.36 9.94
CA THR A 69 -16.13 9.71 11.36
C THR A 69 -17.60 9.72 11.76
N ILE A 70 -17.91 9.08 12.89
CA ILE A 70 -19.27 9.05 13.44
C ILE A 70 -19.27 9.88 14.73
N LYS A 71 -20.09 10.93 14.78
CA LYS A 71 -20.25 11.76 15.99
C LYS A 71 -21.45 11.34 16.82
N GLN A 72 -21.30 11.37 18.14
CA GLN A 72 -22.33 11.00 19.12
C GLN A 72 -23.35 12.14 19.36
N VAL A 73 -23.87 12.75 18.29
CA VAL A 73 -24.97 13.73 18.41
C VAL A 73 -26.28 12.98 18.62
N LEU A 74 -26.89 13.16 19.79
CA LEU A 74 -28.07 12.42 20.21
C LEU A 74 -29.29 12.71 19.31
N PRO A 75 -29.97 11.68 18.77
CA PRO A 75 -31.22 11.86 18.05
C PRO A 75 -32.33 12.46 18.93
N ALA A 76 -33.22 13.27 18.36
CA ALA A 76 -34.32 13.91 19.07
C ALA A 76 -35.26 12.95 19.85
N TRP A 77 -35.35 11.68 19.44
CA TRP A 77 -36.16 10.67 20.13
C TRP A 77 -35.50 10.08 21.39
N LEU A 78 -34.20 10.29 21.57
CA LEU A 78 -33.41 9.76 22.67
C LEU A 78 -33.19 10.85 23.73
N LYS A 79 -33.73 10.64 24.94
CA LYS A 79 -33.74 11.66 26.00
C LYS A 79 -32.46 11.69 26.86
N LYS A 80 -31.65 10.63 26.81
CA LYS A 80 -30.42 10.48 27.58
C LYS A 80 -29.39 9.76 26.74
N ASP A 81 -28.13 10.10 26.94
CA ASP A 81 -27.04 9.39 26.32
C ASP A 81 -27.07 7.90 26.67
N SER A 82 -26.76 7.07 25.68
CA SER A 82 -26.79 5.61 25.78
C SER A 82 -25.62 5.04 25.00
N GLU A 83 -24.59 4.65 25.73
CA GLU A 83 -23.40 3.99 25.17
C GLU A 83 -23.78 2.74 24.37
N GLU A 84 -24.65 1.87 24.90
CA GLU A 84 -25.15 0.68 24.20
C GLU A 84 -25.86 1.03 22.88
N GLY A 85 -26.64 2.12 22.88
CA GLY A 85 -27.31 2.63 21.69
C GLY A 85 -26.31 3.05 20.62
N PHE A 86 -25.27 3.79 21.01
CA PHE A 86 -24.23 4.23 20.07
C PHE A 86 -23.40 3.05 19.54
N ILE A 87 -23.06 2.07 20.39
CA ILE A 87 -22.43 0.81 19.98
C ILE A 87 -23.27 0.09 18.91
N HIS A 88 -24.60 0.08 19.05
CA HIS A 88 -25.48 -0.50 18.03
C HIS A 88 -25.41 0.25 16.70
N VAL A 89 -25.31 1.58 16.73
CA VAL A 89 -25.15 2.40 15.53
C VAL A 89 -23.83 2.09 14.83
N ILE A 90 -22.72 2.05 15.56
CA ILE A 90 -21.38 1.70 15.04
C ILE A 90 -21.44 0.36 14.30
N ARG A 91 -21.98 -0.68 14.96
CA ARG A 91 -22.12 -2.02 14.38
C ARG A 91 -23.03 -2.03 13.14
N ARG A 92 -24.11 -1.24 13.14
CA ARG A 92 -25.02 -1.13 11.99
C ARG A 92 -24.38 -0.42 10.80
N VAL A 93 -23.63 0.65 11.06
CA VAL A 93 -22.87 1.38 10.04
C VAL A 93 -21.82 0.45 9.42
N ALA A 94 -21.00 -0.22 10.24
CA ALA A 94 -19.99 -1.15 9.74
C ALA A 94 -20.59 -2.29 8.91
N SER A 95 -21.69 -2.89 9.38
CA SER A 95 -22.42 -3.94 8.65
C SER A 95 -22.92 -3.45 7.28
N ALA A 96 -23.29 -2.18 7.15
CA ALA A 96 -23.72 -1.58 5.88
C ALA A 96 -22.56 -1.31 4.91
N LEU A 97 -21.33 -1.27 5.42
CA LEU A 97 -20.10 -0.92 4.70
C LEU A 97 -19.30 -2.12 4.22
N ASN A 98 -19.81 -3.35 4.38
CA ASN A 98 -19.09 -4.63 4.28
C ASN A 98 -18.26 -4.91 3.01
N ASN A 99 -18.17 -3.97 2.05
CA ASN A 99 -17.30 -4.00 0.86
C ASN A 99 -16.89 -2.58 0.36
N LYS A 100 -17.11 -1.51 1.15
CA LYS A 100 -16.81 -0.13 0.75
C LYS A 100 -15.36 0.21 1.10
N LYS A 101 -14.63 0.77 0.14
CA LYS A 101 -13.22 1.17 0.28
C LYS A 101 -13.10 2.45 1.10
N LEU A 102 -13.00 2.31 2.41
CA LEU A 102 -12.55 3.37 3.30
C LEU A 102 -11.03 3.34 3.41
N ILE A 103 -10.40 4.50 3.52
CA ILE A 103 -9.00 4.60 3.94
C ILE A 103 -8.87 4.26 5.42
N GLY A 104 -9.89 4.60 6.21
CA GLY A 104 -9.99 4.28 7.61
C GLY A 104 -11.24 4.86 8.26
N VAL A 105 -11.43 4.53 9.53
CA VAL A 105 -12.47 5.11 10.40
C VAL A 105 -11.78 5.90 11.48
N ALA A 106 -12.01 7.21 11.55
CA ALA A 106 -11.45 8.06 12.59
C ALA A 106 -12.39 8.13 13.79
N VAL A 107 -11.86 7.77 14.96
CA VAL A 107 -12.59 7.83 16.24
C VAL A 107 -12.80 9.29 16.63
N SER A 108 -14.02 9.64 17.05
CA SER A 108 -14.31 11.01 17.48
C SER A 108 -13.52 11.35 18.75
N LEU A 109 -13.10 12.60 18.90
CA LEU A 109 -12.43 13.09 20.12
C LEU A 109 -13.32 13.01 21.36
N GLU A 110 -14.65 12.97 21.16
CA GLU A 110 -15.66 12.88 22.21
C GLU A 110 -15.83 11.44 22.73
N ASP A 111 -15.38 10.44 21.98
CA ASP A 111 -15.54 9.02 22.30
C ASP A 111 -14.48 8.56 23.31
N CYS A 112 -14.84 8.59 24.60
CA CYS A 112 -13.92 8.32 25.71
C CYS A 112 -14.17 7.00 26.46
N SER A 113 -15.02 6.11 25.95
CA SER A 113 -15.36 4.84 26.62
C SER A 113 -14.73 3.62 25.95
N GLN A 114 -14.28 2.67 26.77
CA GLN A 114 -13.71 1.40 26.29
C GLN A 114 -14.75 0.56 25.52
N GLY A 115 -16.03 0.61 25.91
CA GLY A 115 -17.10 -0.10 25.21
C GLY A 115 -17.27 0.38 23.77
N ILE A 116 -17.18 1.69 23.54
CA ILE A 116 -17.22 2.29 22.20
C ILE A 116 -15.97 1.91 21.40
N TRP A 117 -14.78 1.97 21.99
CA TRP A 117 -13.54 1.59 21.30
C TRP A 117 -13.56 0.13 20.86
N ASN A 118 -13.99 -0.79 21.74
CA ASN A 118 -14.18 -2.20 21.39
C ASN A 118 -15.19 -2.38 20.26
N ALA A 119 -16.29 -1.63 20.29
CA ALA A 119 -17.27 -1.68 19.21
C ALA A 119 -16.67 -1.26 17.86
N TYR A 120 -15.81 -0.24 17.81
CA TYR A 120 -15.10 0.12 16.59
C TYR A 120 -14.14 -0.98 16.12
N LEU A 121 -13.32 -1.52 17.03
CA LEU A 121 -12.35 -2.58 16.71
C LEU A 121 -13.04 -3.84 16.18
N GLU A 122 -14.13 -4.28 16.82
CA GLU A 122 -14.90 -5.44 16.41
C GLU A 122 -15.66 -5.20 15.10
N ALA A 123 -16.29 -4.04 14.95
CA ALA A 123 -17.19 -3.80 13.83
C ALA A 123 -16.43 -3.50 12.53
N PHE A 124 -15.28 -2.82 12.61
CA PHE A 124 -14.49 -2.38 11.46
C PHE A 124 -13.22 -3.22 11.25
N GLU A 125 -13.28 -4.52 11.55
CA GLU A 125 -12.18 -5.45 11.29
C GLU A 125 -11.70 -5.35 9.83
N GLY A 126 -10.39 -5.26 9.63
CA GLY A 126 -9.76 -5.10 8.32
C GLY A 126 -9.75 -3.66 7.77
N ILE A 127 -10.39 -2.70 8.45
CA ILE A 127 -10.33 -1.27 8.09
C ILE A 127 -9.47 -0.55 9.14
N PRO A 128 -8.51 0.31 8.73
CA PRO A 128 -7.69 1.05 9.68
C PRO A 128 -8.52 1.92 10.63
N LEU A 129 -8.40 1.66 11.94
CA LEU A 129 -8.88 2.59 12.95
C LEU A 129 -7.88 3.73 13.10
N LEU A 130 -8.32 4.97 12.85
CA LEU A 130 -7.48 6.17 12.85
C LEU A 130 -7.68 6.93 14.16
N VAL A 131 -6.57 7.20 14.84
CA VAL A 131 -6.56 7.84 16.15
C VAL A 131 -5.78 9.13 16.11
N SER A 132 -6.31 10.17 16.76
CA SER A 132 -5.64 11.46 16.84
C SER A 132 -4.59 11.48 17.97
N LEU A 133 -3.57 12.31 17.81
CA LEU A 133 -2.54 12.54 18.84
C LEU A 133 -3.09 13.23 20.11
N GLU A 134 -4.32 13.74 20.06
CA GLU A 134 -5.00 14.35 21.20
C GLU A 134 -5.73 13.30 22.07
N GLN A 135 -5.91 12.07 21.59
CA GLN A 135 -6.63 11.01 22.29
C GLN A 135 -5.69 10.11 23.10
N GLU A 136 -5.03 10.69 24.10
CA GLU A 136 -3.96 10.03 24.87
C GLU A 136 -4.42 8.71 25.53
N VAL A 137 -5.64 8.69 26.08
CA VAL A 137 -6.20 7.50 26.74
C VAL A 137 -6.46 6.36 25.74
N LEU A 138 -6.96 6.68 24.55
CA LEU A 138 -7.20 5.69 23.49
C LEU A 138 -5.87 5.16 22.92
N LEU A 139 -4.88 6.03 22.72
CA LEU A 139 -3.54 5.63 22.29
C LEU A 139 -2.90 4.66 23.31
N GLY A 140 -3.01 4.98 24.60
CA GLY A 140 -2.55 4.10 25.68
C GLY A 140 -3.26 2.74 25.63
N TYR A 141 -4.59 2.76 25.56
CA TYR A 141 -5.41 1.56 25.50
C TYR A 141 -5.03 0.63 24.32
N LEU A 142 -4.96 1.17 23.10
CA LEU A 142 -4.65 0.35 21.91
C LEU A 142 -3.24 -0.24 21.96
N LYS A 143 -2.28 0.50 22.50
CA LYS A 143 -0.91 0.02 22.68
C LYS A 143 -0.80 -1.06 23.75
N GLU A 144 -1.49 -0.91 24.88
CA GLU A 144 -1.53 -1.95 25.93
C GLU A 144 -2.13 -3.26 25.43
N GLN A 145 -3.10 -3.16 24.52
CA GLN A 145 -3.72 -4.32 23.88
C GLN A 145 -2.98 -4.80 22.62
N GLU A 146 -1.85 -4.17 22.26
CA GLU A 146 -1.07 -4.46 21.05
C GLU A 146 -1.87 -4.42 19.73
N TYR A 147 -2.98 -3.68 19.69
CA TYR A 147 -3.76 -3.52 18.47
C TYR A 147 -3.06 -2.57 17.50
N PRO A 148 -2.99 -2.91 16.20
CA PRO A 148 -2.51 -1.98 15.19
C PRO A 148 -3.55 -0.88 14.94
N PHE A 149 -3.10 0.37 14.86
CA PHE A 149 -3.95 1.53 14.54
C PHE A 149 -3.21 2.54 13.66
N GLY A 150 -3.96 3.25 12.83
CA GLY A 150 -3.46 4.38 12.05
C GLY A 150 -3.58 5.70 12.82
N LEU A 151 -2.96 6.75 12.27
CA LEU A 151 -2.91 8.06 12.90
C LEU A 151 -3.61 9.11 12.05
N ILE A 152 -4.30 10.04 12.69
CA ILE A 152 -4.71 11.31 12.09
C ILE A 152 -4.07 12.46 12.86
N VAL A 153 -3.10 13.12 12.24
CA VAL A 153 -2.27 14.15 12.87
C VAL A 153 -2.82 15.53 12.51
N ASN A 154 -3.36 16.23 13.50
CA ASN A 154 -3.81 17.61 13.37
C ASN A 154 -2.59 18.55 13.42
N CYS A 155 -2.08 18.96 12.27
CA CYS A 155 -0.82 19.70 12.18
C CYS A 155 -0.93 21.05 11.44
N SER A 156 0.01 21.91 11.78
CA SER A 156 0.17 23.29 11.29
C SER A 156 1.61 23.76 11.52
N GLU A 157 2.01 24.84 10.86
CA GLU A 157 3.33 25.45 11.07
C GLU A 157 3.53 25.98 12.49
N ASP A 158 2.44 26.20 13.24
CA ASP A 158 2.50 26.67 14.62
C ASP A 158 2.68 25.53 15.64
N ASN A 159 2.29 24.29 15.31
CA ASN A 159 2.24 23.18 16.26
C ASN A 159 3.05 21.93 15.88
N TRP A 160 3.84 21.98 14.80
CA TRP A 160 4.61 20.82 14.32
C TRP A 160 5.57 20.26 15.38
N ILE A 161 6.17 21.12 16.23
CA ILE A 161 7.05 20.70 17.33
C ILE A 161 6.28 19.85 18.34
N SER A 162 5.09 20.31 18.76
CA SER A 162 4.24 19.57 19.70
C SER A 162 3.81 18.22 19.11
N CYS A 163 3.56 18.16 17.79
CA CYS A 163 3.31 16.89 17.12
C CYS A 163 4.54 15.95 17.22
N CYS A 164 5.75 16.45 16.95
CA CYS A 164 6.99 15.67 17.08
C CYS A 164 7.19 15.15 18.52
N GLU A 165 6.93 15.97 19.54
CA GLU A 165 7.02 15.57 20.95
C GLU A 165 6.07 14.42 21.26
N LYS A 166 4.81 14.50 20.82
CA LYS A 166 3.83 13.41 20.99
C LYS A 166 4.22 12.14 20.26
N PHE A 167 4.76 12.24 19.04
CA PHE A 167 5.30 11.08 18.32
C PHE A 167 6.38 10.37 19.12
N ALA A 168 7.29 11.12 19.75
CA ALA A 168 8.35 10.57 20.57
C ALA A 168 7.84 9.99 21.90
N GLU A 169 7.00 10.72 22.62
CA GLU A 169 6.40 10.32 23.90
C GLU A 169 5.63 9.01 23.77
N TYR A 170 4.77 8.91 22.75
CA TYR A 170 3.99 7.71 22.48
C TYR A 170 4.71 6.69 21.59
N ARG A 171 5.99 6.88 21.24
CA ARG A 171 6.81 5.97 20.42
C ARG A 171 6.13 5.56 19.11
N LEU A 172 5.59 6.53 18.37
CA LEU A 172 4.78 6.33 17.16
C LEU A 172 5.61 6.34 15.85
N GLN A 173 6.94 6.47 15.95
CA GLN A 173 7.84 6.62 14.79
C GLN A 173 7.80 5.47 13.77
N ASN A 174 7.31 4.29 14.16
CA ASN A 174 7.25 3.11 13.29
C ASN A 174 5.80 2.71 12.93
N THR A 175 4.78 3.44 13.41
CA THR A 175 3.37 3.11 13.15
C THR A 175 3.08 3.03 11.65
N TRP A 176 3.70 3.92 10.87
CA TRP A 176 3.58 3.99 9.42
C TRP A 176 3.95 2.71 8.67
N GLN A 177 4.77 1.83 9.26
CA GLN A 177 5.19 0.59 8.60
C GLN A 177 4.03 -0.39 8.40
N ARG A 178 2.99 -0.30 9.24
CA ARG A 178 1.83 -1.21 9.19
C ARG A 178 0.52 -0.49 8.95
N MET A 179 0.40 0.74 9.44
CA MET A 179 -0.86 1.48 9.45
C MET A 179 -0.68 2.89 8.89
N PRO A 180 -1.71 3.46 8.23
CA PRO A 180 -1.60 4.75 7.59
C PRO A 180 -1.44 5.89 8.60
N VAL A 181 -0.60 6.86 8.25
CA VAL A 181 -0.50 8.17 8.91
C VAL A 181 -1.11 9.21 7.99
N LEU A 182 -2.19 9.85 8.44
CA LEU A 182 -2.90 10.90 7.71
C LEU A 182 -2.63 12.25 8.35
N LEU A 183 -2.48 13.28 7.53
CA LEU A 183 -2.30 14.65 8.00
C LEU A 183 -3.57 15.46 7.81
N LYS A 184 -4.06 16.08 8.87
CA LYS A 184 -5.08 17.12 8.81
C LYS A 184 -4.37 18.47 8.93
N ILE A 185 -4.08 19.08 7.78
CA ILE A 185 -3.30 20.33 7.69
C ILE A 185 -4.26 21.52 7.77
N LYS A 186 -3.99 22.42 8.72
CA LYS A 186 -4.81 23.62 8.95
C LYS A 186 -4.69 24.61 7.79
N GLU A 187 -3.48 24.92 7.38
CA GLU A 187 -3.17 25.85 6.27
C GLU A 187 -3.66 25.29 4.92
N GLU A 188 -3.93 26.18 3.97
CA GLU A 188 -4.26 25.76 2.60
C GLU A 188 -3.04 25.17 1.88
N CYS A 189 -1.88 25.78 2.10
CA CYS A 189 -0.59 25.36 1.56
C CYS A 189 0.35 25.06 2.73
N PRO A 190 0.90 23.83 2.85
CA PRO A 190 1.83 23.51 3.91
C PRO A 190 3.14 24.28 3.74
N GLY A 191 3.64 24.81 4.85
CA GLY A 191 4.95 25.44 4.93
C GLY A 191 6.06 24.40 4.97
N GLU A 192 7.29 24.87 5.20
CA GLU A 192 8.49 24.04 5.11
C GLU A 192 8.57 22.99 6.23
N ASN A 193 8.14 23.32 7.44
CA ASN A 193 8.22 22.36 8.55
C ASN A 193 7.23 21.23 8.35
N ILE A 194 5.99 21.51 7.97
CA ILE A 194 5.01 20.46 7.69
C ILE A 194 5.44 19.60 6.50
N ARG A 195 6.02 20.18 5.45
CA ARG A 195 6.58 19.38 4.34
C ARG A 195 7.68 18.43 4.83
N ARG A 196 8.65 18.93 5.60
CA ARG A 196 9.73 18.12 6.16
C ARG A 196 9.21 17.01 7.08
N GLU A 197 8.34 17.36 8.03
CA GLU A 197 7.84 16.39 9.01
C GLU A 197 6.87 15.38 8.38
N SER A 198 6.12 15.76 7.35
CA SER A 198 5.28 14.81 6.61
C SER A 198 6.06 13.63 6.02
N LEU A 199 7.29 13.88 5.55
CA LEU A 199 8.18 12.83 5.05
C LEU A 199 8.75 11.98 6.18
N ARG A 200 9.11 12.59 7.32
CA ARG A 200 9.64 11.89 8.50
C ARG A 200 8.62 11.00 9.20
N TRP A 201 7.37 11.45 9.24
CA TRP A 201 6.25 10.67 9.77
C TRP A 201 5.71 9.65 8.76
N HIS A 202 6.27 9.61 7.54
CA HIS A 202 5.81 8.78 6.44
C HIS A 202 4.31 8.92 6.18
N ALA A 203 3.84 10.17 6.09
CA ALA A 203 2.44 10.47 5.85
C ALA A 203 1.99 9.89 4.50
N GLY A 204 0.90 9.12 4.51
CA GLY A 204 0.34 8.51 3.31
C GLY A 204 -0.68 9.40 2.59
N LEU A 205 -1.46 10.17 3.35
CA LEU A 205 -2.50 11.05 2.80
C LEU A 205 -2.60 12.37 3.57
N SER A 206 -3.12 13.40 2.91
CA SER A 206 -3.35 14.73 3.49
C SER A 206 -4.77 15.23 3.26
N SER A 207 -5.30 16.06 4.16
CA SER A 207 -6.57 16.78 3.95
C SER A 207 -6.45 17.90 2.91
N ARG A 208 -5.21 18.26 2.52
CA ARG A 208 -4.89 19.25 1.49
C ARG A 208 -4.28 18.58 0.27
N LEU A 209 -4.29 19.29 -0.86
CA LEU A 209 -3.71 18.79 -2.10
C LEU A 209 -2.18 18.83 -2.05
N VAL A 210 -1.59 17.78 -1.49
CA VAL A 210 -0.14 17.57 -1.42
C VAL A 210 0.18 16.21 -2.02
N ASP A 211 1.29 16.14 -2.76
CA ASP A 211 1.77 14.86 -3.26
C ASP A 211 2.35 14.03 -2.10
N MET A 212 1.61 12.98 -1.73
CA MET A 212 1.90 12.08 -0.62
C MET A 212 1.38 10.68 -0.97
N GLY A 213 1.87 9.68 -0.25
CA GLY A 213 1.51 8.28 -0.43
C GLY A 213 2.61 7.51 -1.11
N TYR A 214 2.28 6.38 -1.70
CA TYR A 214 3.23 5.52 -2.41
C TYR A 214 3.37 5.93 -3.88
N ASP A 215 4.52 5.60 -4.46
CA ASP A 215 4.80 5.78 -5.88
C ASP A 215 5.80 4.72 -6.35
N PHE A 216 5.30 3.60 -6.88
CA PHE A 216 6.12 2.47 -7.28
C PHE A 216 6.69 2.65 -8.69
N THR A 217 8.00 2.45 -8.80
CA THR A 217 8.74 2.43 -10.07
C THR A 217 9.48 1.11 -10.22
N ILE A 218 9.44 0.48 -11.39
CA ILE A 218 10.37 -0.61 -11.73
C ILE A 218 11.70 0.01 -12.17
N ARG A 219 12.75 -0.08 -11.34
CA ARG A 219 14.11 0.35 -11.71
C ARG A 219 14.83 -0.66 -12.57
N ARG A 220 14.58 -1.94 -12.32
CA ARG A 220 15.23 -3.03 -13.05
C ARG A 220 14.36 -4.27 -13.05
N LEU A 221 14.34 -4.95 -14.18
CA LEU A 221 13.88 -6.32 -14.31
C LEU A 221 14.93 -7.14 -15.06
N ILE A 222 15.29 -8.31 -14.52
CA ILE A 222 16.16 -9.28 -15.18
C ILE A 222 15.42 -10.60 -15.31
N TYR A 223 15.46 -11.19 -16.50
CA TYR A 223 14.79 -12.47 -16.80
C TYR A 223 15.56 -13.21 -17.91
N PRO A 224 15.45 -14.55 -18.01
CA PRO A 224 16.13 -15.34 -19.03
C PRO A 224 15.62 -15.03 -20.44
N LYS A 225 16.48 -15.15 -21.45
CA LYS A 225 16.06 -15.00 -22.85
C LYS A 225 15.27 -16.20 -23.38
N LYS A 226 15.55 -17.39 -22.83
CA LYS A 226 14.94 -18.67 -23.23
C LYS A 226 14.44 -19.41 -22.01
N ILE A 227 13.25 -19.98 -22.11
CA ILE A 227 12.62 -20.80 -21.07
C ILE A 227 12.07 -22.09 -21.69
N ALA A 228 12.04 -23.17 -20.92
CA ALA A 228 11.46 -24.44 -21.37
C ALA A 228 9.94 -24.45 -21.15
N SER A 229 9.18 -25.06 -22.07
CA SER A 229 7.79 -25.42 -21.82
C SER A 229 7.72 -26.40 -20.64
N LYS A 230 6.79 -26.20 -19.68
CA LYS A 230 6.80 -26.86 -18.36
C LYS A 230 8.04 -26.61 -17.48
N GLY A 231 8.88 -25.65 -17.85
CA GLY A 231 10.07 -25.27 -17.10
C GLY A 231 9.78 -24.20 -16.05
N ALA A 232 10.75 -23.31 -15.89
CA ALA A 232 10.68 -22.23 -14.92
C ALA A 232 11.06 -20.87 -15.55
N LEU A 233 10.50 -19.80 -15.01
CA LEU A 233 10.80 -18.41 -15.34
C LEU A 233 11.32 -17.68 -14.09
N PRO A 234 12.65 -17.66 -13.87
CA PRO A 234 13.27 -16.83 -12.84
C PRO A 234 13.18 -15.35 -13.22
N LEU A 235 12.58 -14.55 -12.34
CA LEU A 235 12.42 -13.10 -12.47
C LEU A 235 13.10 -12.40 -11.30
N ARG A 236 13.88 -11.37 -11.60
CA ARG A 236 14.51 -10.50 -10.59
C ARG A 236 14.08 -9.08 -10.79
N PHE A 237 13.32 -8.57 -9.84
CA PHE A 237 12.85 -7.20 -9.82
C PHE A 237 13.64 -6.36 -8.83
N TRP A 238 13.91 -5.13 -9.26
CA TRP A 238 14.26 -4.04 -8.37
C TRP A 238 13.21 -2.94 -8.57
N PHE A 239 12.31 -2.81 -7.60
CA PHE A 239 11.36 -1.73 -7.47
C PHE A 239 11.93 -0.63 -6.58
N VAL A 240 11.39 0.58 -6.70
CA VAL A 240 11.56 1.62 -5.68
C VAL A 240 10.18 2.21 -5.41
N ASN A 241 9.84 2.39 -4.14
CA ASN A 241 8.77 3.28 -3.73
C ASN A 241 9.37 4.65 -3.46
N ARG A 242 9.12 5.62 -4.34
CA ARG A 242 9.62 7.01 -4.22
C ARG A 242 8.73 7.91 -3.39
N GLY A 243 7.58 7.39 -2.99
CA GLY A 243 6.58 8.10 -2.23
C GLY A 243 7.01 8.37 -0.78
N SER A 244 6.12 9.01 -0.03
CA SER A 244 6.31 9.30 1.40
C SER A 244 5.88 8.14 2.29
N ALA A 245 5.08 7.19 1.81
CA ALA A 245 4.56 6.07 2.59
C ALA A 245 4.44 4.77 1.77
N PRO A 246 4.29 3.60 2.44
CA PRO A 246 3.87 2.35 1.80
C PRO A 246 2.47 2.43 1.18
N CYS A 247 2.13 1.43 0.35
CA CYS A 247 0.76 1.21 -0.09
C CYS A 247 0.03 0.33 0.93
N TYR A 248 -0.95 0.89 1.63
CA TYR A 248 -1.76 0.18 2.64
C TYR A 248 -2.97 -0.57 2.06
N LEU A 249 -3.27 -0.35 0.77
CA LEU A 249 -4.33 -1.09 0.09
C LEU A 249 -3.82 -2.48 -0.29
N ASP A 250 -4.70 -3.45 -0.38
CA ASP A 250 -4.33 -4.74 -0.94
C ASP A 250 -4.07 -4.67 -2.44
N TYR A 251 -2.94 -5.24 -2.87
CA TYR A 251 -2.56 -5.39 -4.26
C TYR A 251 -1.85 -6.73 -4.53
N SER A 252 -1.62 -7.03 -5.81
CA SER A 252 -0.92 -8.20 -6.29
C SER A 252 0.01 -7.79 -7.43
N LEU A 253 1.22 -8.35 -7.47
CA LEU A 253 2.12 -8.22 -8.59
C LEU A 253 1.84 -9.36 -9.58
N ARG A 254 1.68 -9.03 -10.86
CA ARG A 254 1.31 -10.00 -11.90
C ARG A 254 2.24 -9.92 -13.09
N VAL A 255 2.47 -11.08 -13.70
CA VAL A 255 3.25 -11.24 -14.93
C VAL A 255 2.39 -11.88 -15.99
N ARG A 256 2.48 -11.37 -17.21
CA ARG A 256 1.75 -11.89 -18.38
C ARG A 256 2.73 -12.32 -19.46
N LEU A 257 2.55 -13.54 -19.96
CA LEU A 257 3.16 -14.05 -21.17
C LEU A 257 2.09 -14.10 -22.26
N GLU A 258 2.31 -13.40 -23.37
CA GLU A 258 1.35 -13.31 -24.47
C GLU A 258 2.02 -13.62 -25.81
N MET A 259 1.43 -14.54 -26.56
CA MET A 259 1.78 -14.87 -27.94
C MET A 259 0.47 -14.87 -28.75
N GLU A 260 0.53 -14.75 -30.08
CA GLU A 260 -0.67 -14.78 -30.92
C GLU A 260 -1.53 -16.02 -30.61
N GLY A 261 -2.75 -15.79 -30.10
CA GLY A 261 -3.71 -16.83 -29.73
C GLY A 261 -3.46 -17.54 -28.38
N ALA A 262 -2.45 -17.14 -27.60
CA ALA A 262 -2.16 -17.71 -26.28
C ALA A 262 -1.77 -16.64 -25.26
N GLN A 263 -2.43 -16.63 -24.10
CA GLN A 263 -2.11 -15.74 -22.99
C GLN A 263 -2.08 -16.54 -21.69
N GLN A 264 -1.04 -16.32 -20.89
CA GLN A 264 -0.93 -16.88 -19.55
C GLN A 264 -0.54 -15.79 -18.56
N GLU A 265 -1.28 -15.72 -17.46
CA GLU A 265 -1.03 -14.79 -16.36
C GLU A 265 -0.56 -15.55 -15.12
N PHE A 266 0.33 -14.93 -14.35
CA PHE A 266 0.89 -15.46 -13.11
C PHE A 266 0.83 -14.38 -12.04
N VAL A 267 0.32 -14.74 -10.87
CA VAL A 267 0.36 -13.89 -9.68
C VAL A 267 1.63 -14.25 -8.90
N LEU A 268 2.45 -13.24 -8.62
CA LEU A 268 3.71 -13.37 -7.88
C LEU A 268 3.45 -13.31 -6.37
N HIS A 269 4.26 -14.04 -5.60
CA HIS A 269 4.17 -14.14 -4.14
C HIS A 269 4.93 -13.00 -3.46
N ILE A 270 4.31 -11.82 -3.40
CA ILE A 270 4.92 -10.65 -2.76
C ILE A 270 4.68 -10.63 -1.24
N ASP A 271 5.72 -10.26 -0.49
CA ASP A 271 5.59 -9.84 0.91
C ASP A 271 5.34 -8.32 0.94
N LYS A 272 4.08 -7.93 1.14
CA LYS A 272 3.67 -6.52 1.12
C LYS A 272 4.25 -5.73 2.30
N ASP A 273 4.47 -6.38 3.43
CA ASP A 273 5.01 -5.73 4.64
C ASP A 273 6.48 -5.33 4.45
N ALA A 274 7.16 -5.99 3.51
CA ALA A 274 8.53 -5.64 3.09
C ALA A 274 8.57 -4.50 2.05
N TRP A 275 7.46 -4.17 1.39
CA TRP A 275 7.39 -3.17 0.32
C TRP A 275 7.17 -1.75 0.87
N ASN A 276 8.16 -1.30 1.65
CA ASN A 276 8.17 0.03 2.28
C ASN A 276 8.69 1.13 1.34
N VAL A 277 8.83 2.35 1.86
CA VAL A 277 9.48 3.46 1.15
C VAL A 277 10.95 3.13 0.87
N GLY A 278 11.43 3.40 -0.34
CA GLY A 278 12.81 3.13 -0.76
C GLY A 278 12.95 1.96 -1.72
N ASP A 279 14.15 1.37 -1.78
CA ASP A 279 14.48 0.27 -2.69
C ASP A 279 13.87 -1.06 -2.20
N ILE A 280 13.30 -1.81 -3.14
CA ILE A 280 12.60 -3.08 -2.91
C ILE A 280 13.12 -4.10 -3.92
N THR A 281 13.66 -5.21 -3.45
CA THR A 281 14.09 -6.33 -4.29
C THR A 281 13.08 -7.47 -4.18
N HIS A 282 12.58 -7.96 -5.32
CA HIS A 282 11.69 -9.12 -5.36
C HIS A 282 12.20 -10.11 -6.39
N ASN A 283 12.55 -11.31 -5.93
CA ASN A 283 13.06 -12.39 -6.77
C ASN A 283 12.12 -13.58 -6.66
N GLU A 284 11.67 -14.10 -7.79
CA GLU A 284 10.76 -15.24 -7.80
C GLU A 284 10.98 -16.14 -9.03
N ILE A 285 10.84 -17.44 -8.84
CA ILE A 285 10.88 -18.43 -9.91
C ILE A 285 9.46 -18.94 -10.13
N ILE A 286 8.87 -18.60 -11.28
CA ILE A 286 7.54 -19.09 -11.66
C ILE A 286 7.66 -20.46 -12.31
N SER A 287 6.92 -21.46 -11.82
CA SER A 287 6.73 -22.73 -12.55
C SER A 287 5.76 -22.55 -13.70
N LEU A 288 6.18 -22.92 -14.91
CA LEU A 288 5.39 -22.72 -16.12
C LEU A 288 4.51 -23.94 -16.43
N PRO A 289 3.29 -23.74 -16.97
CA PRO A 289 2.51 -24.84 -17.54
C PRO A 289 3.09 -25.28 -18.89
N ILE A 290 2.39 -26.18 -19.58
CA ILE A 290 2.70 -26.45 -20.99
C ILE A 290 2.35 -25.19 -21.79
N LEU A 291 3.37 -24.53 -22.30
CA LEU A 291 3.24 -23.39 -23.19
C LEU A 291 3.58 -23.83 -24.63
N PRO A 292 2.80 -23.40 -25.64
CA PRO A 292 3.20 -23.50 -27.03
C PRO A 292 4.59 -22.90 -27.26
N LEU A 293 5.37 -23.51 -28.16
CA LEU A 293 6.70 -23.03 -28.49
C LEU A 293 6.59 -21.75 -29.33
N GLY A 294 7.47 -20.77 -29.08
CA GLY A 294 7.47 -19.51 -29.82
C GLY A 294 7.98 -18.34 -28.99
N GLU A 295 7.91 -17.15 -29.56
CA GLU A 295 8.29 -15.90 -28.89
C GLU A 295 7.07 -15.30 -28.18
N TYR A 296 7.19 -15.08 -26.87
CA TYR A 296 6.16 -14.46 -26.04
C TYR A 296 6.57 -13.04 -25.68
N CYS A 297 5.61 -12.13 -25.66
CA CYS A 297 5.71 -10.84 -25.02
C CYS A 297 5.60 -11.02 -23.49
N LEU A 298 6.60 -10.54 -22.76
CA LEU A 298 6.60 -10.49 -21.29
C LEU A 298 6.14 -9.10 -20.85
N SER A 299 5.08 -9.05 -20.05
CA SER A 299 4.55 -7.82 -19.46
C SER A 299 4.31 -7.96 -17.96
N VAL A 300 4.34 -6.85 -17.22
CA VAL A 300 4.21 -6.83 -15.76
C VAL A 300 3.21 -5.75 -15.35
N GLY A 301 2.37 -6.04 -14.35
CA GLY A 301 1.42 -5.08 -13.79
C GLY A 301 1.25 -5.29 -12.28
N ILE A 302 0.80 -4.24 -11.59
CA ILE A 302 0.34 -4.34 -10.20
C ILE A 302 -1.15 -4.04 -10.20
N PHE A 303 -1.92 -4.85 -9.48
CA PHE A 303 -3.39 -4.76 -9.45
C PHE A 303 -3.88 -4.72 -8.02
N PHE A 304 -4.80 -3.81 -7.70
CA PHE A 304 -5.49 -3.80 -6.42
C PHE A 304 -6.39 -5.03 -6.28
N ALA A 305 -6.88 -5.30 -5.06
CA ALA A 305 -7.78 -6.42 -4.79
C ALA A 305 -9.11 -6.40 -5.59
N ASP A 306 -9.49 -5.26 -6.18
CA ASP A 306 -10.65 -5.14 -7.07
C ASP A 306 -10.29 -5.17 -8.56
N ASP A 307 -9.12 -5.73 -8.90
CA ASP A 307 -8.59 -5.87 -10.26
C ASP A 307 -8.35 -4.56 -11.02
N ARG A 308 -8.48 -3.40 -10.36
CA ARG A 308 -8.04 -2.14 -10.96
C ARG A 308 -6.51 -2.11 -11.04
N PRO A 309 -5.94 -1.68 -12.18
CA PRO A 309 -4.51 -1.56 -12.31
C PRO A 309 -3.98 -0.39 -11.49
N MET A 310 -2.78 -0.57 -10.95
CA MET A 310 -1.98 0.47 -10.35
C MET A 310 -1.05 1.04 -11.41
N GLU A 311 -1.10 2.36 -11.59
CA GLU A 311 -0.18 3.07 -12.47
C GLU A 311 1.21 3.10 -11.84
N LEU A 312 2.21 2.59 -12.57
CA LEU A 312 3.63 2.62 -12.18
C LEU A 312 4.31 3.87 -12.75
N ASP A 313 5.25 4.45 -12.00
CA ASP A 313 6.08 5.59 -12.45
C ASP A 313 7.15 5.12 -13.43
N ILE A 314 6.73 4.64 -14.60
CA ILE A 314 7.60 4.17 -15.69
C ILE A 314 7.06 4.60 -17.06
N ARG A 315 7.99 4.94 -17.96
CA ARG A 315 7.73 5.33 -19.34
C ARG A 315 7.85 4.10 -20.25
N LEU A 316 6.86 3.22 -20.17
CA LEU A 316 6.68 2.08 -21.06
C LEU A 316 5.26 2.05 -21.60
N GLU A 317 5.06 1.32 -22.70
CA GLU A 317 3.74 1.07 -23.24
C GLU A 317 2.94 0.21 -22.25
N GLU A 318 1.80 0.74 -21.85
CA GLU A 318 0.84 0.12 -20.94
C GLU A 318 -0.38 -0.33 -21.73
N LYS A 319 -0.82 -1.57 -21.48
CA LYS A 319 -2.03 -2.15 -22.06
C LYS A 319 -2.73 -3.05 -21.03
N ASP A 320 -3.95 -2.68 -20.66
CA ASP A 320 -4.82 -3.39 -19.71
C ASP A 320 -4.19 -3.56 -18.31
N GLY A 321 -3.45 -2.56 -17.85
CA GLY A 321 -2.71 -2.55 -16.59
C GLY A 321 -1.31 -3.15 -16.65
N TYR A 322 -0.90 -3.66 -17.81
CA TYR A 322 0.38 -4.33 -17.98
C TYR A 322 1.36 -3.50 -18.80
N TYR A 323 2.57 -3.35 -18.29
CA TYR A 323 3.68 -2.68 -18.96
C TYR A 323 4.53 -3.69 -19.70
N ARG A 324 4.73 -3.49 -21.01
CA ARG A 324 5.53 -4.37 -21.86
C ARG A 324 7.02 -4.26 -21.50
N MET A 325 7.61 -5.37 -21.05
CA MET A 325 9.02 -5.41 -20.64
C MET A 325 9.95 -5.88 -21.75
N GLY A 326 9.50 -6.81 -22.60
CA GLY A 326 10.29 -7.34 -23.70
C GLY A 326 9.73 -8.65 -24.22
N THR A 327 10.59 -9.51 -24.78
CA THR A 327 10.21 -10.83 -25.26
C THR A 327 11.02 -11.95 -24.60
N VAL A 328 10.49 -13.16 -24.62
CA VAL A 328 11.12 -14.39 -24.14
C VAL A 328 10.79 -15.54 -25.10
N GLU A 329 11.78 -16.38 -25.43
CA GLU A 329 11.61 -17.54 -26.29
C GLU A 329 11.24 -18.77 -25.46
N VAL A 330 10.10 -19.40 -25.77
CA VAL A 330 9.70 -20.69 -25.20
C VAL A 330 10.19 -21.82 -26.11
N CYS A 331 11.11 -22.63 -25.59
CA CYS A 331 11.71 -23.77 -26.26
C CYS A 331 11.25 -25.10 -25.66
N LYS A 332 11.59 -26.22 -26.31
CA LYS A 332 11.30 -27.56 -25.77
C LYS A 332 12.06 -27.86 -24.48
N ASP A 333 13.28 -27.35 -24.40
CA ASP A 333 14.20 -27.57 -23.29
C ASP A 333 15.15 -26.37 -23.16
N THR A 334 15.78 -26.21 -22.01
CA THR A 334 16.81 -25.20 -21.74
C THR A 334 18.12 -25.86 -21.36
N ALA A 335 19.24 -25.25 -21.75
CA ALA A 335 20.57 -25.79 -21.43
C ALA A 335 20.89 -25.81 -19.92
N VAL A 336 20.11 -25.07 -19.13
CA VAL A 336 20.25 -24.94 -17.68
C VAL A 336 18.89 -25.22 -17.06
N ASP A 337 18.91 -25.88 -15.90
CA ASP A 337 17.73 -26.03 -15.07
C ASP A 337 17.39 -24.69 -14.39
N LEU A 338 16.41 -23.99 -14.96
CA LEU A 338 15.98 -22.69 -14.46
C LEU A 338 15.20 -22.78 -13.14
N ALA A 339 14.73 -23.97 -12.74
CA ALA A 339 14.01 -24.13 -11.48
C ALA A 339 14.96 -24.03 -10.27
N HIS A 340 16.20 -24.48 -10.44
CA HIS A 340 17.27 -24.45 -9.43
C HIS A 340 18.36 -23.43 -9.77
N ALA A 341 18.05 -22.48 -10.66
CA ALA A 341 19.00 -21.50 -11.20
C ALA A 341 19.68 -20.61 -10.14
N TRP A 342 19.12 -20.51 -8.94
CA TRP A 342 19.64 -19.68 -7.85
C TRP A 342 20.19 -20.48 -6.66
N ASP A 343 20.16 -21.81 -6.72
CA ASP A 343 20.70 -22.66 -5.65
C ASP A 343 22.24 -22.59 -5.63
N ASP A 344 22.85 -22.57 -6.82
CA ASP A 344 24.31 -22.53 -7.00
C ASP A 344 24.84 -21.14 -7.44
N PHE A 345 23.94 -20.18 -7.67
CA PHE A 345 24.26 -18.85 -8.17
C PHE A 345 23.54 -17.77 -7.36
N TYR A 346 24.29 -17.01 -6.56
CA TYR A 346 23.74 -15.91 -5.77
C TYR A 346 23.61 -14.64 -6.63
N PRO A 347 22.40 -14.28 -7.10
CA PRO A 347 22.25 -13.31 -8.17
C PRO A 347 22.44 -11.86 -7.72
N ASP A 348 22.31 -11.61 -6.42
CA ASP A 348 22.37 -10.29 -5.78
C ASP A 348 23.74 -9.95 -5.22
N GLY A 349 24.69 -10.90 -5.25
CA GLY A 349 26.08 -10.70 -4.83
C GLY A 349 26.21 -9.99 -3.48
N TYR A 350 26.11 -10.73 -2.38
CA TYR A 350 26.80 -10.30 -1.17
C TYR A 350 28.29 -10.31 -1.51
N TYR A 351 28.95 -9.15 -1.52
CA TYR A 351 30.40 -9.14 -1.37
C TYR A 351 30.69 -9.82 -0.04
N PRO A 352 31.47 -10.91 0.05
CA PRO A 352 32.24 -11.07 1.26
C PRO A 352 33.10 -9.81 1.34
N LEU A 353 32.97 -9.04 2.43
CA LEU A 353 34.01 -8.12 2.87
C LEU A 353 35.24 -8.98 3.21
N GLU A 354 35.84 -9.62 2.22
CA GLU A 354 37.25 -9.96 2.30
C GLU A 354 37.94 -8.62 2.24
N ASP A 355 38.42 -8.18 3.40
CA ASP A 355 39.42 -7.14 3.47
C ASP A 355 40.44 -7.41 2.36
N PRO A 356 40.74 -6.42 1.49
CA PRO A 356 41.74 -6.62 0.47
C PRO A 356 43.00 -7.12 1.18
N GLN A 357 43.48 -8.31 0.80
CA GLN A 357 44.75 -8.80 1.33
C GLN A 357 45.77 -7.69 1.08
N LEU A 358 46.38 -7.23 2.17
CA LEU A 358 47.44 -6.23 2.11
C LEU A 358 48.51 -6.78 1.14
N PRO A 359 48.93 -5.98 0.15
CA PRO A 359 50.01 -6.40 -0.73
C PRO A 359 51.27 -6.64 0.10
N ASP A 360 51.93 -7.76 -0.17
CA ASP A 360 53.25 -8.13 0.40
C ASP A 360 54.31 -7.04 0.18
#